data_AF-A0A3C0BG73-F1
#
_entry.id   AF-A0A3C0BG73-F1
#
_cell.length_a   1.000
_cell.length_b   1.000
_cell.length_c   1.000
_cell.angle_alpha   90.00
_cell.angle_beta   90.00
_cell.angle_gamma   90.00
#
_symmetry.space_group_name_H-M   'P 1'
#
loop_
_entity.id
_entity.type
_entity.pdbx_description
1 polymer ?
#
loop_
_entity_poly.entity_id
_entity_poly.type
_entity_poly.pdbx_seq_one_letter_code
_entity_poly.pdbx_strand_id
1 'polypeptide(L)'
;MVNSNNLVPGFNEEKDDSLKISLEKIDEISNGLCIYLNGYIDTYNSNFFQKKIQKVVESGFINLIFNCSSLNYVSSTGIGSFTAFLKMVKPKGGDIVLLEIQPKVYEVFQLLGFSQFFNIKDTTEDAVSFFKNDAPAVNSVFPKVFACPVCTKRLRATRS
;
A
#
# COMPACT_ATOMS: atom_id res chain seq x y z
N MET A 1 9.40 -21.34 0.29
CA MET A 1 8.93 -20.45 -0.79
C MET A 1 7.58 -20.98 -1.27
N VAL A 2 6.49 -20.34 -0.85
CA VAL A 2 5.12 -20.75 -1.23
C VAL A 2 4.88 -20.32 -2.68
N ASN A 3 4.33 -21.21 -3.51
CA ASN A 3 4.02 -20.90 -4.90
C ASN A 3 2.89 -19.87 -4.94
N SER A 4 3.15 -18.67 -5.46
CA SER A 4 2.18 -17.56 -5.51
C SER A 4 0.88 -17.93 -6.24
N ASN A 5 0.90 -18.91 -7.16
CA ASN A 5 -0.30 -19.41 -7.83
C ASN A 5 -1.27 -20.17 -6.91
N ASN A 6 -0.79 -20.75 -5.80
CA ASN A 6 -1.66 -21.40 -4.82
C ASN A 6 -2.39 -20.39 -3.92
N LEU A 7 -1.86 -19.17 -3.83
CA LEU A 7 -2.44 -18.08 -3.04
C LEU A 7 -3.39 -17.22 -3.88
N VAL A 8 -3.01 -16.93 -5.11
CA VAL A 8 -3.80 -16.12 -6.05
C VAL A 8 -3.82 -16.84 -7.41
N PRO A 9 -4.98 -17.37 -7.83
CA PRO A 9 -5.09 -18.07 -9.11
C PRO A 9 -4.68 -17.19 -10.30
N GLY A 10 -3.87 -17.75 -11.21
CA GLY A 10 -3.40 -17.03 -12.40
C GLY A 10 -2.46 -15.85 -12.09
N PHE A 11 -1.83 -15.82 -10.90
CA PHE A 11 -0.92 -14.75 -10.53
C PHE A 11 0.36 -14.76 -11.37
N ASN A 12 0.83 -15.91 -11.88
CA ASN A 12 2.08 -15.97 -12.64
C ASN A 12 1.92 -15.94 -14.18
N GLU A 13 0.70 -15.72 -14.70
CA GLU A 13 0.41 -15.76 -16.14
C GLU A 13 1.01 -14.59 -16.92
N GLU A 14 0.95 -13.39 -16.36
CA GLU A 14 1.52 -12.18 -16.93
C GLU A 14 2.84 -11.87 -16.22
N LYS A 15 3.88 -11.45 -16.95
CA LYS A 15 5.18 -11.07 -16.38
C LYS A 15 5.61 -9.72 -16.93
N ASP A 16 6.42 -9.03 -16.14
CA ASP A 16 7.07 -7.78 -16.52
C ASP A 16 8.57 -7.93 -16.23
N ASP A 17 9.42 -7.46 -17.15
CA ASP A 17 10.87 -7.60 -17.03
C ASP A 17 11.48 -6.64 -16.00
N SER A 18 10.81 -5.51 -15.76
CA SER A 18 11.26 -4.42 -14.89
C SER A 18 10.73 -4.49 -13.46
N LEU A 19 9.63 -5.23 -13.24
CA LEU A 19 9.03 -5.44 -11.93
C LEU A 19 8.72 -6.92 -11.69
N LYS A 20 9.47 -7.52 -10.77
CA LYS A 20 9.19 -8.86 -10.25
C LYS A 20 8.39 -8.75 -8.96
N ILE A 21 7.33 -9.54 -8.85
CA ILE A 21 6.45 -9.58 -7.68
C ILE A 21 6.37 -11.02 -7.18
N SER A 22 6.66 -11.23 -5.90
CA SER A 22 6.45 -12.52 -5.23
C SER A 22 5.60 -12.34 -3.98
N LEU A 23 4.82 -13.38 -3.68
CA LEU A 23 3.83 -13.35 -2.60
C LEU A 23 4.21 -14.33 -1.49
N GLU A 24 4.04 -13.91 -0.25
CA GLU A 24 4.16 -14.73 0.94
C GLU A 24 2.99 -14.47 1.88
N LYS A 25 2.28 -15.52 2.27
CA LYS A 25 1.19 -15.42 3.24
C LYS A 25 1.76 -15.22 4.64
N ILE A 26 1.17 -14.30 5.39
CA ILE A 26 1.51 -14.07 6.80
C ILE A 26 0.39 -14.67 7.65
N ASP A 27 0.65 -15.83 8.26
CA ASP A 27 -0.39 -16.57 8.97
C ASP A 27 -0.85 -15.87 10.27
N GLU A 28 -0.03 -14.97 10.81
CA GLU A 28 -0.37 -14.19 12.00
C GLU A 28 -1.33 -13.02 11.72
N ILE A 29 -1.62 -12.73 10.45
CA ILE A 29 -2.53 -11.65 10.03
C ILE A 29 -3.70 -12.26 9.28
N SER A 30 -4.92 -12.03 9.76
CA SER A 30 -6.12 -12.42 9.02
C SER A 30 -6.15 -11.72 7.66
N ASN A 31 -6.32 -12.50 6.59
CA ASN A 31 -6.26 -12.00 5.21
C ASN A 31 -4.98 -11.20 4.89
N GLY A 32 -3.86 -11.58 5.54
CA GLY A 32 -2.56 -10.93 5.42
C GLY A 32 -1.69 -11.50 4.31
N LEU A 33 -1.09 -10.61 3.53
CA LEU A 33 -0.15 -10.99 2.48
C LEU A 33 1.04 -10.03 2.43
N CYS A 34 2.25 -10.58 2.45
CA CYS A 34 3.46 -9.87 2.12
C CYS A 34 3.75 -9.99 0.62
N ILE A 35 4.00 -8.84 0.00
CA ILE A 35 4.22 -8.66 -1.43
C ILE A 35 5.62 -8.07 -1.59
N TYR A 36 6.54 -8.88 -2.10
CA TYR A 36 7.90 -8.45 -2.37
C TYR A 36 7.98 -7.80 -3.74
N LEU A 37 8.48 -6.57 -3.77
CA LEU A 37 8.68 -5.79 -4.99
C LEU A 37 10.17 -5.72 -5.31
N ASN A 38 10.56 -6.22 -6.48
CA ASN A 38 11.94 -6.16 -6.95
C ASN A 38 12.00 -5.51 -8.33
N GLY A 39 12.74 -4.41 -8.43
CA GLY A 39 12.94 -3.65 -9.66
C GLY A 39 12.42 -2.22 -9.54
N TYR A 40 11.63 -1.78 -10.51
CA TYR A 40 11.18 -0.40 -10.64
C TYR A 40 9.68 -0.34 -10.94
N ILE A 41 9.00 0.71 -10.49
CA ILE A 41 7.60 0.97 -10.88
C ILE A 41 7.54 2.31 -11.60
N ASP A 42 7.09 2.31 -12.85
CA ASP A 42 6.99 3.49 -13.69
C ASP A 42 5.67 3.56 -14.46
N THR A 43 5.56 4.53 -15.37
CA THR A 43 4.35 4.71 -16.18
C THR A 43 4.06 3.53 -17.10
N TYR A 44 5.07 2.79 -17.57
CA TYR A 44 4.91 1.69 -18.50
C TYR A 44 4.40 0.43 -17.79
N ASN A 45 4.90 0.12 -16.60
CA ASN A 45 4.53 -1.10 -15.86
C ASN A 45 3.45 -0.88 -14.78
N SER A 46 3.03 0.37 -14.51
CA SER A 46 2.00 0.69 -13.51
C SER A 46 0.68 -0.07 -13.70
N ASN A 47 0.23 -0.25 -14.95
CA ASN A 47 -1.00 -1.01 -15.24
C ASN A 47 -0.85 -2.50 -14.89
N PHE A 48 0.30 -3.08 -15.22
CA PHE A 48 0.65 -4.45 -14.83
C PHE A 48 0.62 -4.59 -13.30
N PHE A 49 1.28 -3.68 -12.58
CA PHE A 49 1.30 -3.67 -11.12
C PHE A 49 -0.11 -3.59 -10.54
N GLN A 50 -0.96 -2.69 -11.04
CA GLN A 50 -2.34 -2.55 -10.59
C GLN A 50 -3.16 -3.83 -10.77
N LYS A 51 -3.09 -4.47 -11.94
CA LYS A 51 -3.79 -5.74 -12.20
C LYS A 51 -3.36 -6.84 -11.24
N LYS A 52 -2.05 -6.96 -10.97
CA LYS A 52 -1.52 -7.96 -10.04
C LYS A 52 -2.10 -7.80 -8.64
N ILE A 53 -2.06 -6.58 -8.11
CA ILE A 53 -2.55 -6.30 -6.76
C ILE A 53 -4.08 -6.35 -6.71
N GLN A 54 -4.77 -6.03 -7.79
CA GLN A 54 -6.22 -6.23 -7.88
C GLN A 54 -6.57 -7.72 -7.71
N LYS A 55 -5.89 -8.64 -8.42
CA LYS A 55 -6.11 -10.09 -8.26
C LYS A 55 -5.87 -10.55 -6.81
N VAL A 56 -4.85 -9.99 -6.14
CA VAL A 56 -4.57 -10.25 -4.71
C VAL A 56 -5.77 -9.88 -3.84
N VAL A 57 -6.32 -8.69 -4.03
CA VAL A 57 -7.47 -8.21 -3.24
C VAL A 57 -8.75 -8.94 -3.58
N GLU A 58 -8.96 -9.31 -4.84
CA GLU A 58 -10.08 -10.16 -5.28
C GLU A 58 -10.00 -11.56 -4.67
N SER A 59 -8.79 -12.07 -4.39
CA SER A 59 -8.56 -13.33 -3.69
C SER A 59 -8.77 -13.24 -2.17
N GLY A 60 -9.20 -12.08 -1.66
CA GLY A 60 -9.59 -11.88 -0.26
C GLY A 60 -8.51 -11.28 0.64
N PHE A 61 -7.28 -11.10 0.14
CA PHE A 61 -6.21 -10.46 0.91
C PHE A 61 -6.40 -8.96 0.95
N ILE A 62 -6.65 -8.40 2.15
CA ILE A 62 -6.93 -6.97 2.34
C ILE A 62 -5.92 -6.29 3.27
N ASN A 63 -5.12 -7.07 4.00
CA ASN A 63 -4.04 -6.57 4.86
C ASN A 63 -2.72 -6.80 4.14
N LEU A 64 -2.19 -5.76 3.51
CA LEU A 64 -1.09 -5.89 2.56
C LEU A 64 0.18 -5.25 3.12
N ILE A 65 1.26 -6.03 3.15
CA ILE A 65 2.61 -5.54 3.42
C ILE A 65 3.35 -5.51 2.08
N PHE A 66 3.79 -4.35 1.62
CA PHE A 66 4.67 -4.24 0.46
C PHE A 66 6.11 -4.15 0.95
N ASN A 67 6.90 -5.21 0.75
CA ASN A 67 8.34 -5.15 0.98
C ASN A 67 8.99 -4.42 -0.20
N CYS A 68 9.51 -3.23 0.10
CA CYS A 68 10.12 -2.29 -0.84
C CYS A 68 11.66 -2.30 -0.77
N SER A 69 12.26 -3.25 -0.04
CA SER A 69 13.72 -3.33 0.12
C SER A 69 14.47 -3.46 -1.21
N SER A 70 13.85 -4.08 -2.21
CA SER A 70 14.39 -4.24 -3.56
C SER A 70 13.69 -3.37 -4.62
N LEU A 71 12.87 -2.41 -4.18
CA LEU A 71 12.22 -1.43 -5.05
C LEU A 71 13.13 -0.21 -5.19
N ASN A 72 13.74 -0.06 -6.35
CA ASN A 72 14.82 0.90 -6.57
C ASN A 72 14.32 2.27 -7.09
N TYR A 73 13.09 2.34 -7.61
CA TYR A 73 12.47 3.56 -8.13
C TYR A 73 10.95 3.41 -8.15
N VAL A 74 10.26 4.54 -7.95
CA VAL A 74 8.84 4.69 -8.18
C VAL A 74 8.57 6.03 -8.89
N SER A 75 7.76 6.02 -9.94
CA SER A 75 7.25 7.24 -10.58
C SER A 75 6.01 7.78 -9.86
N SER A 76 5.49 8.93 -10.31
CA SER A 76 4.21 9.47 -9.85
C SER A 76 3.02 8.52 -10.10
N THR A 77 3.02 7.82 -11.23
CA THR A 77 2.01 6.79 -11.57
C THR A 77 2.12 5.55 -10.69
N GLY A 78 3.34 5.17 -10.31
CA GLY A 78 3.58 4.13 -9.30
C GLY A 78 3.00 4.51 -7.93
N ILE A 79 3.28 5.73 -7.44
CA ILE A 79 2.71 6.24 -6.18
C ILE A 79 1.18 6.32 -6.24
N GLY A 80 0.63 6.73 -7.39
CA GLY A 80 -0.81 6.68 -7.65
C GLY A 80 -1.40 5.29 -7.49
N SER A 81 -0.65 4.25 -7.88
CA SER A 81 -1.07 2.85 -7.75
C SER A 81 -1.18 2.43 -6.28
N PHE A 82 -0.18 2.74 -5.44
CA PHE A 82 -0.27 2.48 -3.98
C PHE A 82 -1.45 3.20 -3.33
N THR A 83 -1.72 4.44 -3.75
CA THR A 83 -2.84 5.23 -3.24
C THR A 83 -4.19 4.60 -3.65
N ALA A 84 -4.27 4.07 -4.87
CA ALA A 84 -5.46 3.35 -5.34
C ALA A 84 -5.68 2.06 -4.53
N PHE A 85 -4.62 1.31 -4.21
CA PHE A 85 -4.72 0.11 -3.38
C PHE A 85 -5.20 0.43 -1.97
N LEU A 86 -4.68 1.49 -1.36
CA LEU A 86 -5.10 1.92 -0.03
C LEU A 86 -6.61 2.24 -0.01
N LYS A 87 -7.08 2.97 -1.03
CA LYS A 87 -8.51 3.27 -1.22
C LYS A 87 -9.36 2.01 -1.50
N MET A 88 -8.77 0.97 -2.07
CA MET A 88 -9.45 -0.29 -2.37
C MET A 88 -9.59 -1.18 -1.11
N VAL A 89 -8.57 -1.23 -0.24
CA VAL A 89 -8.59 -2.12 0.95
C VAL A 89 -9.25 -1.48 2.17
N LYS A 90 -9.12 -0.15 2.35
CA LYS A 90 -9.68 0.56 3.52
C LYS A 90 -11.19 0.34 3.71
N PRO A 91 -12.05 0.46 2.67
CA PRO A 91 -13.49 0.19 2.81
C PRO A 91 -13.83 -1.25 3.15
N LYS A 92 -12.91 -2.19 2.89
CA LYS A 92 -13.04 -3.61 3.24
C LYS A 92 -12.55 -3.92 4.66
N GLY A 93 -12.13 -2.90 5.42
CA GLY A 93 -11.55 -3.06 6.75
C GLY A 93 -10.08 -3.49 6.75
N GLY A 94 -9.41 -3.41 5.61
CA GLY A 94 -7.98 -3.71 5.47
C GLY A 94 -7.10 -2.45 5.50
N ASP A 95 -5.80 -2.66 5.45
CA ASP A 95 -4.81 -1.58 5.39
C ASP A 95 -3.53 -1.97 4.63
N ILE A 96 -2.65 -1.00 4.42
CA ILE A 96 -1.36 -1.16 3.77
C ILE A 96 -0.22 -0.73 4.69
N VAL A 97 0.83 -1.54 4.72
CA VAL A 97 2.16 -1.18 5.24
C VAL A 97 3.17 -1.17 4.10
N LEU A 98 4.02 -0.14 4.04
CA LEU A 98 5.22 -0.10 3.22
C LEU A 98 6.41 -0.47 4.11
N LEU A 99 7.00 -1.63 3.85
CA LEU A 99 8.10 -2.20 4.61
C LEU A 99 9.43 -1.91 3.91
N GLU A 100 10.44 -1.49 4.65
CA GLU A 100 11.82 -1.30 4.17
C GLU A 100 11.91 -0.42 2.92
N ILE A 101 11.25 0.74 2.95
CA ILE A 101 11.26 1.66 1.81
C ILE A 101 12.67 2.24 1.59
N GLN A 102 13.19 2.07 0.37
CA GLN A 102 14.48 2.63 0.00
C GLN A 102 14.47 4.17 0.08
N PRO A 103 15.55 4.84 0.54
CA PRO A 103 15.57 6.29 0.73
C PRO A 103 15.14 7.09 -0.50
N LYS A 104 15.58 6.68 -1.69
CA LYS A 104 15.19 7.32 -2.96
C LYS A 104 13.68 7.20 -3.23
N VAL A 105 13.09 6.05 -2.95
CA VAL A 105 11.65 5.83 -3.12
C VAL A 105 10.88 6.67 -2.10
N TYR A 106 11.33 6.66 -0.84
CA TYR A 106 10.74 7.47 0.23
C TYR A 106 10.75 8.97 -0.08
N GLU A 107 11.84 9.48 -0.67
CA GLU A 107 11.94 10.87 -1.09
C GLU A 107 10.84 11.24 -2.11
N VAL A 108 10.54 10.38 -3.09
CA VAL A 108 9.43 10.63 -4.02
C VAL A 108 8.08 10.66 -3.30
N PHE A 109 7.84 9.75 -2.34
CA PHE A 109 6.63 9.79 -1.50
C PHE A 109 6.52 11.08 -0.68
N GLN A 110 7.64 11.58 -0.14
CA GLN A 110 7.70 12.81 0.64
C GLN A 110 7.46 14.05 -0.22
N LEU A 111 8.14 14.16 -1.36
CA LEU A 111 8.01 15.29 -2.29
C LEU A 111 6.57 15.48 -2.77
N LEU A 112 5.84 14.37 -2.94
CA LEU A 112 4.45 14.38 -3.36
C LEU A 112 3.46 14.43 -2.17
N GLY A 113 3.94 14.44 -0.93
CA GLY A 113 3.12 14.54 0.28
C GLY A 113 2.31 13.29 0.62
N PHE A 114 2.67 12.13 0.06
CA PHE A 114 1.93 10.87 0.25
C PHE A 114 2.41 10.04 1.44
N SER A 115 3.64 10.25 1.90
CA SER A 115 4.24 9.53 3.03
C SER A 115 3.33 9.47 4.28
N GLN A 116 2.61 10.55 4.57
CA GLN A 116 1.71 10.65 5.74
C GLN A 116 0.46 9.75 5.67
N PHE A 117 0.12 9.19 4.51
CA PHE A 117 -1.06 8.32 4.36
C PHE A 117 -0.74 6.84 4.51
N PHE A 118 0.55 6.47 4.50
CA PHE A 118 0.99 5.09 4.56
C PHE A 118 1.63 4.79 5.91
N ASN A 119 1.38 3.60 6.42
CA ASN A 119 2.16 3.05 7.52
C ASN A 119 3.50 2.59 6.96
N ILE A 120 4.59 3.25 7.35
CA ILE A 120 5.93 2.91 6.89
C ILE A 120 6.68 2.29 8.05
N LYS A 121 7.26 1.10 7.84
CA LYS A 121 7.96 0.30 8.85
C LYS A 121 9.29 -0.18 8.30
N ASP A 122 10.26 -0.34 9.19
CA ASP A 122 11.60 -0.81 8.81
C ASP A 122 11.78 -2.31 9.05
N THR A 123 10.92 -2.93 9.87
CA THR A 123 11.02 -4.34 10.23
C THR A 123 9.72 -5.09 9.94
N THR A 124 9.86 -6.38 9.62
CA THR A 124 8.70 -7.26 9.39
C THR A 124 7.88 -7.40 10.66
N GLU A 125 8.55 -7.44 11.82
CA GLU A 125 7.93 -7.52 13.13
C GLU A 125 7.01 -6.33 13.42
N ASP A 126 7.47 -5.10 13.11
CA ASP A 126 6.66 -3.90 13.29
C ASP A 126 5.49 -3.84 12.29
N ALA A 127 5.71 -4.31 11.06
CA ALA A 127 4.68 -4.41 10.04
C ALA A 127 3.57 -5.39 10.45
N VAL A 128 3.95 -6.55 10.99
CA VAL A 128 2.98 -7.54 11.51
C VAL A 128 2.29 -7.03 12.77
N SER A 129 3.04 -6.38 13.67
CA SER A 129 2.50 -5.82 14.91
C SER A 129 1.47 -4.71 14.64
N PHE A 130 1.65 -3.93 13.58
CA PHE A 130 0.65 -2.95 13.14
C PHE A 130 -0.73 -3.61 12.93
N PHE A 131 -0.79 -4.72 12.20
CA PHE A 131 -2.06 -5.42 11.94
C PHE A 131 -2.61 -6.23 13.13
N LYS A 132 -1.75 -6.59 14.11
CA LYS A 132 -2.18 -7.28 15.33
C LYS A 132 -2.79 -6.32 16.35
N ASN A 133 -2.23 -5.12 16.45
CA ASN A 133 -2.62 -4.12 17.43
C ASN A 133 -3.78 -3.24 16.95
N ASP A 134 -4.05 -3.20 15.64
CA ASP A 134 -5.21 -2.55 15.04
C ASP A 134 -6.32 -3.54 14.67
N ALA A 135 -7.09 -3.97 15.69
CA ALA A 135 -8.54 -4.01 15.50
C ALA A 135 -8.98 -2.55 15.27
N PRO A 136 -9.82 -2.28 14.27
CA PRO A 136 -9.71 -1.09 13.41
C PRO A 136 -9.69 0.22 14.20
N ALA A 137 -8.51 0.83 14.39
CA ALA A 137 -8.46 2.27 14.57
C ALA A 137 -8.76 2.90 13.22
N VAL A 138 -10.02 3.32 13.05
CA VAL A 138 -10.38 4.41 12.17
C VAL A 138 -9.62 5.64 12.66
N ASN A 139 -8.34 5.75 12.32
CA ASN A 139 -7.63 7.01 12.40
C ASN A 139 -8.22 7.86 11.29
N SER A 140 -9.26 8.58 11.70
CA SER A 140 -10.02 9.57 10.97
C SER A 140 -9.08 10.65 10.42
N VAL A 141 -8.47 10.36 9.28
CA VAL A 141 -7.81 11.37 8.46
C VAL A 141 -8.78 11.64 7.31
N PHE A 142 -9.80 12.46 7.56
CA PHE A 142 -10.29 13.56 6.70
C PHE A 142 -11.67 14.10 7.17
N PRO A 143 -11.93 15.43 7.06
CA PRO A 143 -11.00 16.53 6.86
C PRO A 143 -10.63 17.20 8.20
N LYS A 144 -9.39 17.70 8.26
CA LYS A 144 -8.95 18.64 9.29
C LYS A 144 -9.95 19.81 9.34
N VAL A 145 -10.67 19.93 10.43
CA VAL A 145 -11.35 21.19 10.77
C VAL A 145 -10.24 22.20 11.03
N PHE A 146 -9.99 23.09 10.08
CA PHE A 146 -9.15 24.26 10.33
C PHE A 146 -9.99 25.26 11.13
N ALA A 147 -9.52 25.62 12.32
CA ALA A 147 -10.02 26.81 12.98
C ALA A 147 -9.50 28.01 12.19
N CYS A 148 -10.41 28.78 11.59
CA CYS A 148 -10.07 30.06 10.99
C CYS A 148 -9.54 30.98 12.11
N PRO A 149 -8.27 31.44 12.07
CA PRO A 149 -7.68 32.25 13.12
C PRO A 149 -8.30 33.66 13.21
N VAL A 150 -9.19 34.00 12.27
CA VAL A 150 -9.86 35.30 12.20
C VAL A 150 -11.24 35.29 12.86
N CYS A 151 -11.97 34.17 12.86
CA CYS A 151 -13.41 34.22 13.21
C CYS A 151 -13.96 33.07 14.06
N THR A 152 -13.14 32.17 14.60
CA THR A 152 -13.54 31.10 15.54
C THR A 152 -14.68 30.16 15.07
N LYS A 153 -15.13 30.23 13.81
CA LYS A 153 -16.11 29.30 13.23
C LYS A 153 -15.42 28.09 12.59
N ARG A 154 -15.97 26.90 12.86
CA ARG A 154 -15.59 25.64 12.20
C ARG A 154 -16.26 25.57 10.84
N LEU A 155 -15.49 25.70 9.77
CA LEU A 155 -15.99 25.57 8.39
C LEU A 155 -15.91 24.11 7.94
N ARG A 156 -17.00 23.57 7.38
CA ARG A 156 -17.04 22.26 6.70
C ARG A 156 -17.02 22.51 5.19
N ALA A 157 -16.05 21.91 4.48
CA ALA A 157 -16.06 21.88 3.02
C ALA A 157 -17.02 20.78 2.54
N THR A 158 -18.02 21.17 1.75
CA THR A 158 -18.90 20.26 1.00
C THR A 158 -18.31 20.02 -0.39
N ARG A 159 -18.36 18.77 -0.87
CA ARG A 159 -17.93 18.41 -2.24
C ARG A 159 -18.77 19.18 -3.27
N SER A 160 -18.12 19.72 -4.29
CA SER A 160 -18.73 20.01 -5.59
C SER A 160 -18.59 18.79 -6.49
#